data_AF-A0A6H9WQF4-F1
#
_entry.id   AF-A0A6H9WQF4-F1
#
_cell.length_a   1.000
_cell.length_b   1.000
_cell.length_c   1.000
_cell.angle_alpha   90.00
_cell.angle_beta   90.00
_cell.angle_gamma   90.00
#
_symmetry.space_group_name_H-M   'P 1'
#
loop_
_entity.id
_entity.type
_entity.pdbx_description
1 polymer ?
#
loop_
_entity_poly.entity_id
_entity_poly.type
_entity_poly.pdbx_seq_one_letter_code
_entity_poly.pdbx_strand_id
1 'polypeptide(L)' 'MGEKATSIDEYLDGIDPAFRPELERIRAIVTQLVPSVEETVSYRMPTLKYKGRALAFFTASKRHMSFYPS' A
#
# COMPACT_ATOMS: atom_id res chain seq x y z
N MET A 1 12.60 16.19 6.32
CA MET A 1 12.19 15.06 7.19
C MET A 1 11.04 14.35 6.48
N GLY A 2 11.18 13.10 6.05
CA GLY A 2 10.06 12.34 5.51
C GLY A 2 9.22 11.79 6.66
N GLU A 3 8.04 12.36 6.87
CA GLU A 3 7.06 11.88 7.85
C GLU A 3 6.86 10.37 7.66
N LYS A 4 6.97 9.63 8.77
CA LYS A 4 6.68 8.20 8.77
C LYS A 4 5.16 8.10 8.65
N ALA A 5 4.65 7.89 7.44
CA ALA A 5 3.25 7.54 7.27
C ALA A 5 2.92 6.36 8.19
N THR A 6 2.00 6.56 9.12
CA THR A 6 1.56 5.56 10.09
C THR A 6 0.48 4.66 9.50
N SER A 7 -0.18 5.13 8.45
CA SER A 7 -1.25 4.43 7.72
C SER A 7 -1.04 4.49 6.20
N ILE A 8 -1.68 3.56 5.48
CA ILE A 8 -1.68 3.55 4.01
C ILE A 8 -2.32 4.84 3.48
N ASP A 9 -3.38 5.34 4.12
CA ASP A 9 -4.03 6.61 3.75
C ASP A 9 -3.08 7.81 3.82
N GLU A 10 -2.26 7.93 4.88
CA GLU A 10 -1.24 8.99 4.96
C GLU A 10 -0.16 8.84 3.89
N TYR A 11 0.21 7.60 3.54
CA TYR A 11 1.12 7.35 2.43
C TYR A 11 0.49 7.78 1.10
N LEU A 12 -0.78 7.47 0.87
CA LEU A 12 -1.52 7.84 -0.34
C LEU A 12 -1.72 9.36 -0.48
N ASP A 13 -1.79 10.09 0.63
CA ASP A 13 -1.86 11.55 0.62
C ASP A 13 -0.52 12.21 0.26
N GLY A 14 0.60 11.55 0.59
CA GLY A 14 1.94 12.05 0.31
C GLY A 14 2.51 11.70 -1.08
N ILE A 15 1.81 10.89 -1.89
CA ILE A 15 2.24 10.53 -3.24
C ILE A 15 1.56 11.40 -4.31
N ASP A 16 2.03 11.27 -5.55
CA ASP A 16 1.41 11.96 -6.67
C ASP A 16 -0.05 11.53 -6.85
N PRO A 17 -1.00 12.47 -6.98
CA PRO A 17 -2.41 12.16 -7.16
C PRO A 17 -2.70 11.34 -8.43
N ALA A 18 -1.81 11.35 -9.43
CA ALA A 18 -1.93 10.49 -10.60
C ALA A 18 -1.77 9.00 -10.26
N PHE A 19 -1.04 8.67 -9.20
CA PHE A 19 -0.76 7.30 -8.76
C PHE A 19 -1.71 6.79 -7.67
N ARG A 20 -2.32 7.72 -6.92
CA ARG A 20 -3.31 7.44 -5.89
C ARG A 20 -4.46 6.51 -6.34
N PRO A 21 -5.17 6.75 -7.46
CA PRO A 21 -6.33 5.93 -7.84
C PRO A 21 -5.97 4.47 -8.14
N GLU A 22 -4.80 4.21 -8.74
CA GLU A 22 -4.35 2.85 -9.04
C GLU A 22 -3.90 2.09 -7.78
N LEU A 23 -3.24 2.76 -6.82
CA LEU A 23 -2.93 2.13 -5.53
C LEU A 23 -4.19 1.86 -4.71
N GLU A 24 -5.15 2.77 -4.69
CA GLU A 24 -6.47 2.55 -4.07
C GLU A 24 -7.21 1.39 -4.73
N ARG A 25 -7.09 1.24 -6.07
CA ARG A 25 -7.65 0.11 -6.79
C ARG A 25 -7.02 -1.22 -6.36
N ILE A 26 -5.69 -1.28 -6.22
CA ILE A 26 -4.99 -2.47 -5.72
C ILE A 26 -5.45 -2.81 -4.31
N ARG A 27 -5.48 -1.82 -3.41
CA ARG A 27 -6.00 -1.96 -2.05
C ARG A 27 -7.42 -2.54 -2.05
N ALA A 28 -8.33 -1.95 -2.82
CA ALA A 28 -9.71 -2.38 -2.91
C ALA A 28 -9.86 -3.83 -3.42
N ILE A 29 -9.11 -4.20 -4.47
CA ILE A 29 -9.14 -5.57 -5.00
C ILE A 29 -8.67 -6.58 -3.94
N VAL A 30 -7.58 -6.29 -3.25
CA VAL A 30 -7.05 -7.21 -2.24
C VAL A 30 -7.99 -7.32 -1.05
N THR A 31 -8.56 -6.22 -0.57
CA THR A 31 -9.55 -6.25 0.53
C THR A 31 -10.85 -6.95 0.12
N GLN A 32 -11.27 -6.83 -1.15
CA GLN A 32 -12.42 -7.58 -1.67
C GLN A 32 -12.16 -9.09 -1.75
N LEU A 33 -10.97 -9.50 -2.23
CA LEU A 33 -10.59 -10.91 -2.34
C LEU A 33 -10.30 -11.54 -0.98
N VAL A 34 -9.74 -10.75 -0.06
CA VAL A 34 -9.27 -11.18 1.26
C VAL A 34 -9.75 -10.16 2.31
N PRO A 35 -11.00 -10.25 2.79
CA PRO A 35 -11.54 -9.31 3.77
C PRO A 35 -10.86 -9.39 5.15
N SER A 36 -10.08 -10.45 5.40
CA SER A 36 -9.25 -10.60 6.60
C SER A 36 -7.81 -10.07 6.42
N VAL A 37 -7.56 -9.29 5.37
CA VAL A 37 -6.26 -8.66 5.14
C VAL A 37 -6.07 -7.52 6.14
N GLU A 38 -4.89 -7.46 6.75
CA GLU A 38 -4.47 -6.41 7.66
C GLU A 38 -3.62 -5.39 6.90
N GLU A 39 -4.01 -4.12 7.01
CA GLU A 39 -3.32 -3.01 6.37
C GLU A 39 -2.27 -2.45 7.31
N THR A 40 -1.02 -2.43 6.89
CA THR A 40 0.07 -1.92 7.72
C THR A 40 1.10 -1.18 6.88
N VAL A 41 1.92 -0.36 7.53
CA VAL A 41 3.06 0.29 6.88
C VAL A 41 4.33 -0.32 7.43
N SER A 42 5.02 -1.10 6.60
CA SER A 42 6.31 -1.73 6.96
C SER A 42 7.40 -1.18 6.06
N TYR A 43 8.57 -0.84 6.63
CA TYR A 43 9.67 -0.21 5.88
C TYR A 43 9.28 1.08 5.11
N ARG A 44 8.29 1.84 5.62
CA ARG A 44 7.67 3.00 4.94
C ARG A 44 6.94 2.64 3.63
N MET A 45 6.52 1.40 3.49
CA MET A 45 5.80 0.90 2.33
C MET A 45 4.43 0.37 2.77
N PRO A 46 3.35 0.73 2.08
CA PRO A 46 2.06 0.06 2.21
C PRO A 46 2.24 -1.45 2.07
N THR A 47 1.80 -2.17 3.10
CA THR A 47 1.93 -3.61 3.20
C THR A 47 0.57 -4.18 3.57
N LEU A 48 0.11 -5.11 2.75
CA LEU A 48 -1.07 -5.92 3.05
C LEU A 48 -0.59 -7.22 3.66
N LYS A 49 -1.00 -7.51 4.89
CA LYS A 49 -0.69 -8.74 5.60
C LYS A 49 -1.90 -9.65 5.62
N TYR A 50 -1.70 -10.93 5.44
CA TYR A 50 -2.73 -11.94 5.60
C TYR A 50 -2.21 -13.06 6.50
N LYS A 51 -2.97 -13.40 7.55
CA LYS A 51 -2.60 -14.44 8.54
C LYS A 51 -1.18 -14.26 9.11
N GLY A 52 -0.80 -13.02 9.41
CA GLY A 52 0.51 -12.70 9.99
C GLY A 52 1.69 -12.71 9.00
N ARG A 53 1.46 -12.92 7.70
CA ARG A 53 2.47 -12.83 6.64
C ARG A 53 2.19 -11.65 5.71
N ALA A 54 3.22 -11.02 5.18
CA ALA A 54 3.01 -10.03 4.11
C ALA A 54 2.50 -10.76 2.87
N LEU A 55 1.36 -10.31 2.34
CA LEU A 55 0.73 -10.81 1.11
C LEU A 55 1.25 -10.02 -0.09
N ALA A 56 1.25 -8.70 0.02
CA ALA A 56 1.75 -7.82 -1.02
C ALA A 56 2.25 -6.50 -0.42
N PHE A 57 3.30 -5.96 -1.02
CA PHE A 57 3.75 -4.59 -0.81
C PHE A 57 3.51 -3.81 -2.09
N PHE A 58 3.06 -2.57 -1.97
CA PHE A 58 2.93 -1.69 -3.12
C PHE A 58 3.45 -0.31 -2.78
N THR A 59 4.16 0.30 -3.71
CA THR A 59 4.73 1.64 -3.54
C THR A 59 4.57 2.43 -4.83
N ALA A 60 4.42 3.74 -4.70
CA ALA A 60 4.49 4.68 -5.80
C ALA A 60 5.77 5.52 -5.67
N SER A 61 6.47 5.67 -6.78
CA SER A 61 7.59 6.58 -6.97
C SER A 61 7.25 7.58 -8.08
N LYS A 62 8.05 8.65 -8.21
CA LYS A 62 7.82 9.75 -9.17
C LYS A 62 7.60 9.33 -10.64
N ARG A 63 8.06 8.14 -11.03
CA ARG A 63 8.03 7.67 -12.43
C ARG A 63 7.40 6.28 -12.61
N HIS A 64 7.15 5.54 -11.54
CA HIS A 64 6.66 4.17 -11.62
C HIS A 64 6.02 3.74 -10.31
N MET A 65 5.19 2.71 -10.41
CA MET A 65 4.69 1.94 -9.28
C MET A 65 5.48 0.65 -9.18
N SER A 66 5.75 0.24 -7.95
CA SER A 66 6.34 -1.06 -7.67
C SER A 66 5.34 -1.90 -6.88
N PHE A 67 5.10 -3.11 -7.36
CA PHE A 67 4.23 -4.09 -6.70
C PHE A 67 5.04 -5.34 -6.43
N TYR A 68 5.09 -5.75 -5.16
CA TYR A 68 5.85 -6.90 -4.68
C TYR A 68 4.87 -7.92 -4.10
N PRO A 69 4.48 -8.95 -4.87
CA PRO A 69 3.76 -10.08 -4.33
C PRO A 69 4.70 -10.97 -3.51
N SER A 70 4.22 -11.50 -2.37
CA SER A 70 4.95 -12.46 -1.55
C SER A 70 4.37 -13.87 -1.67
#